data_AF-A0A355U7V1-F1
#
_entry.id   AF-A0A355U7V1-F1
#
_cell.length_a   1.000
_cell.length_b   1.000
_cell.length_c   1.000
_cell.angle_alpha   90.00
_cell.angle_beta   90.00
_cell.angle_gamma   90.00
#
_symmetry.space_group_name_H-M   'P 1'
#
loop_
_entity.id
_entity.type
_entity.pdbx_description
1 polymer ?
#
loop_
_entity_poly.entity_id
_entity_poly.type
_entity_poly.pdbx_seq_one_letter_code
_entity_poly.pdbx_strand_id
1 'polypeptide(L)'
;GWTRDYYGPIWIPKKGASVTLTLENLPLYERIISAYEGHELRIGADGKIFIDGKEVSSYTFEMDYYFMMGDNRHNSLDSRYWGFVPEDHIVGRPAMVWLSTDASRKFPNNIRWRRFFKFV
;
A
#
# COMPACT_ATOMS: atom_id res chain seq x y z
N GLY A 1 -17.54 5.81 9.53
CA GLY A 1 -16.63 4.71 9.91
C GLY A 1 -15.89 4.24 8.68
N TRP A 2 -14.73 3.61 8.85
CA TRP A 2 -13.94 3.06 7.74
C TRP A 2 -14.74 1.96 7.03
N THR A 3 -14.95 2.11 5.72
CA THR A 3 -15.58 1.08 4.88
C THR A 3 -14.73 0.88 3.63
N ARG A 4 -14.96 -0.24 2.91
CA ARG A 4 -14.30 -0.53 1.63
C ARG A 4 -14.43 0.63 0.62
N ASP A 5 -15.55 1.34 0.70
CA ASP A 5 -15.89 2.43 -0.23
C ASP A 5 -15.56 3.82 0.35
N TYR A 6 -15.26 3.91 1.65
CA TYR A 6 -14.92 5.14 2.35
C TYR A 6 -13.77 4.90 3.33
N TYR A 7 -12.55 5.10 2.82
CA TYR A 7 -11.31 4.82 3.55
C TYR A 7 -10.81 6.00 4.42
N GLY A 8 -11.62 7.07 4.53
CA GLY A 8 -11.28 8.27 5.28
C GLY A 8 -10.08 9.04 4.72
N PRO A 9 -9.64 10.11 5.39
CA PRO A 9 -8.35 10.73 5.09
C PRO A 9 -7.21 9.80 5.50
N ILE A 10 -6.43 9.35 4.52
CA ILE A 10 -5.17 8.63 4.75
C ILE A 10 -4.02 9.60 4.56
N TRP A 11 -3.11 9.63 5.54
CA TRP A 11 -1.77 10.14 5.34
C TRP A 11 -0.83 8.98 5.00
N ILE A 12 -0.09 9.10 3.90
CA ILE A 12 0.81 8.05 3.40
C ILE A 12 2.23 8.31 3.95
N PRO A 13 2.85 7.35 4.63
CA PRO A 13 4.21 7.48 5.13
C PRO A 13 5.24 7.75 4.03
N LYS A 14 6.27 8.51 4.40
CA LYS A 14 7.40 8.86 3.54
C LYS A 14 8.68 8.75 4.36
N LYS A 15 9.77 8.33 3.73
CA LYS A 15 11.10 8.27 4.35
C LYS A 15 11.46 9.59 5.03
N GLY A 16 11.90 9.48 6.28
CA GLY A 16 12.31 10.59 7.14
C GLY A 16 11.16 11.44 7.71
N ALA A 17 9.90 11.17 7.34
CA ALA A 17 8.76 11.79 7.98
C ALA A 17 8.49 11.11 9.33
N SER A 18 8.00 11.87 10.31
CA SER A 18 7.59 11.32 11.61
C SER A 18 6.09 11.44 11.81
N VAL A 19 5.51 10.47 12.51
CA VAL A 19 4.11 10.47 12.94
C VAL A 19 4.01 10.23 14.44
N THR A 20 3.07 10.92 15.09
CA THR A 20 2.70 10.60 16.48
C THR A 20 1.97 9.27 16.51
N LEU A 21 2.44 8.33 17.32
CA LEU A 21 1.79 7.03 17.49
C LEU A 21 0.69 7.11 18.54
N THR A 22 -0.48 6.60 18.19
CA THR A 22 -1.63 6.46 19.08
C THR A 22 -2.22 5.06 18.91
N LEU A 23 -2.92 4.55 19.91
CA LEU A 23 -3.59 3.24 19.78
C LEU A 23 -4.62 3.19 18.63
N GLU A 24 -5.11 4.35 18.19
CA GLU A 24 -6.04 4.47 17.07
C GLU A 24 -5.36 4.33 15.71
N ASN A 25 -4.17 4.89 15.54
CA ASN A 25 -3.45 4.86 14.26
C ASN A 25 -2.40 3.76 14.17
N LEU A 26 -2.02 3.15 15.30
CA LEU A 26 -1.00 2.11 15.35
C LEU A 26 -1.30 0.93 14.43
N PRO A 27 -2.56 0.45 14.26
CA PRO A 27 -2.86 -0.63 13.31
C PRO A 27 -2.52 -0.29 11.85
N LEU A 28 -2.47 0.99 11.47
CA LEU A 28 -2.07 1.41 10.11
C LEU A 28 -0.56 1.29 9.89
N TYR A 29 0.24 1.43 10.95
CA TYR A 29 1.70 1.51 10.88
C TYR A 29 2.40 0.28 11.49
N GLU A 30 1.69 -0.59 12.21
CA GLU A 30 2.24 -1.78 12.85
C GLU A 30 3.03 -2.65 11.86
N ARG A 31 2.46 -2.93 10.69
CA ARG A 31 3.10 -3.75 9.66
C ARG A 31 4.34 -3.06 9.07
N ILE A 32 4.33 -1.72 9.00
CA ILE A 32 5.50 -0.94 8.57
C ILE A 32 6.63 -1.14 9.56
N ILE A 33 6.39 -0.81 10.83
CA ILE A 33 7.38 -0.85 11.89
C ILE A 33 7.94 -2.26 12.06
N SER A 34 7.07 -3.28 12.09
CA SER A 34 7.48 -4.65 12.38
C SER A 34 7.93 -5.44 11.16
N ALA A 35 7.07 -5.61 10.16
CA ALA A 35 7.32 -6.55 9.08
C ALA A 35 8.24 -5.99 7.98
N TYR A 36 8.24 -4.67 7.78
CA TYR A 36 9.01 -4.03 6.71
C TYR A 36 10.30 -3.38 7.19
N GLU A 37 10.25 -2.66 8.31
CA GLU A 37 11.42 -1.96 8.87
C GLU A 37 12.10 -2.78 9.99
N GLY A 38 11.50 -3.90 10.42
CA GLY A 38 12.18 -4.92 11.21
C GLY A 38 12.29 -4.63 12.71
N HIS A 39 11.49 -3.71 13.24
CA HIS A 39 11.51 -3.35 14.65
C HIS A 39 10.53 -4.17 15.50
N GLU A 40 10.87 -4.36 16.78
CA GLU A 40 9.96 -4.99 17.73
C GLU A 40 8.95 -3.95 18.25
N LEU A 41 7.67 -4.11 17.91
CA LEU A 41 6.58 -3.28 18.42
C LEU A 41 5.85 -3.99 19.57
N ARG A 42 5.70 -3.33 20.72
CA ARG A 42 4.89 -3.82 21.86
C ARG A 42 4.01 -2.73 22.44
N ILE A 43 2.85 -3.12 22.95
CA ILE A 43 1.94 -2.24 23.69
C ILE A 43 1.93 -2.69 25.15
N GLY A 44 2.28 -1.79 26.07
CA GLY A 44 2.24 -2.01 27.51
C GLY A 44 0.81 -2.09 28.05
N ALA A 45 0.65 -2.66 29.23
CA ALA A 45 -0.66 -2.80 29.88
C ALA A 45 -1.34 -1.46 30.20
N ASP A 46 -0.57 -0.38 30.28
CA ASP A 46 -1.00 1.00 30.48
C ASP A 46 -1.24 1.77 29.17
N GLY A 47 -1.16 1.09 28.01
CA GLY A 47 -1.38 1.68 26.70
C GLY A 47 -0.15 2.39 26.11
N LYS A 48 1.00 2.32 26.79
CA LYS A 48 2.27 2.86 26.27
C LYS A 48 2.78 2.02 25.11
N ILE A 49 3.36 2.69 24.11
CA ILE A 49 3.90 2.04 22.92
C ILE A 49 5.42 1.94 23.07
N PHE A 50 5.96 0.75 22.79
CA PHE A 50 7.37 0.45 22.86
C PHE A 50 7.87 -0.01 21.49
N ILE A 51 8.99 0.55 21.04
CA ILE A 51 9.72 0.10 19.86
C ILE A 51 11.13 -0.27 20.29
N ASP A 52 11.55 -1.50 20.00
CA ASP A 52 12.84 -2.07 20.42
C ASP A 52 13.12 -1.90 21.91
N GLY A 53 12.08 -2.13 22.72
CA GLY A 53 12.13 -2.02 24.19
C GLY A 53 12.14 -0.60 24.75
N LYS A 54 12.08 0.44 23.91
CA LYS A 54 12.04 1.85 24.36
C LYS A 54 10.63 2.40 24.24
N GLU A 55 10.16 3.08 25.29
CA GLU A 55 8.90 3.81 25.25
C GLU A 55 9.00 4.95 24.22
N VAL A 56 8.05 5.01 23.30
CA VAL A 56 8.01 6.01 22.22
C VAL A 56 6.61 6.59 22.07
N SER A 57 6.56 7.87 21.69
CA SER A 57 5.32 8.57 21.32
C SER A 57 5.24 8.92 19.84
N SER A 58 6.32 8.67 19.09
CA SER A 58 6.41 8.94 17.66
C SER A 58 7.32 7.95 16.97
N TYR A 59 7.15 7.82 15.66
CA TYR A 59 7.97 6.97 14.81
C TYR A 59 8.40 7.72 13.57
N THR A 60 9.62 7.46 13.09
CA THR A 60 10.18 8.05 11.86
C THR A 60 10.40 6.95 10.86
N PHE A 61 9.79 7.07 9.67
CA PHE A 61 9.84 6.04 8.65
C PHE A 61 11.20 5.99 7.95
N GLU A 62 11.68 4.78 7.69
CA GLU A 62 12.97 4.51 7.05
C GLU A 62 12.86 4.36 5.53
N MET A 63 11.66 4.08 5.02
CA MET A 63 11.35 3.90 3.60
C MET A 63 10.20 4.79 3.09
N ASP A 64 10.13 4.94 1.77
CA ASP A 64 8.94 5.46 1.11
C ASP A 64 7.86 4.39 1.00
N TYR A 65 6.60 4.79 1.19
CA TYR A 65 5.44 3.90 1.17
C TYR A 65 4.39 4.33 0.17
N TYR A 66 3.66 3.34 -0.34
CA TYR A 66 2.68 3.53 -1.40
C TYR A 66 1.34 2.91 -1.01
N PHE A 67 0.28 3.63 -1.33
CA PHE A 67 -1.08 3.11 -1.31
C PHE A 67 -1.45 2.67 -2.73
N MET A 68 -1.68 1.37 -2.91
CA MET A 68 -2.08 0.78 -4.18
C MET A 68 -3.56 0.47 -4.19
N MET A 69 -4.23 0.79 -5.30
CA MET A 69 -5.65 0.50 -5.49
C MET A 69 -5.87 -0.19 -6.83
N GLY A 70 -6.62 -1.30 -6.82
CA GLY A 70 -7.03 -1.99 -8.02
C GLY A 70 -8.11 -1.21 -8.77
N ASP A 71 -8.05 -1.24 -10.10
CA ASP A 71 -9.06 -0.65 -10.98
C ASP A 71 -10.43 -1.33 -10.83
N ASN A 72 -10.46 -2.66 -10.68
CA ASN A 72 -11.64 -3.43 -10.29
C ASN A 72 -11.83 -3.42 -8.77
N ARG A 73 -12.20 -2.26 -8.24
CA ARG A 73 -12.29 -1.97 -6.80
C ARG A 73 -13.09 -2.98 -5.98
N HIS A 74 -14.13 -3.61 -6.53
CA HIS A 74 -14.95 -4.56 -5.78
C HIS A 74 -14.31 -5.96 -5.67
N ASN A 75 -13.35 -6.28 -6.53
CA ASN A 75 -12.75 -7.61 -6.62
C ASN A 75 -11.22 -7.57 -6.49
N SER A 76 -10.68 -6.49 -5.91
CA SER A 76 -9.25 -6.33 -5.70
C SER A 76 -8.92 -6.38 -4.22
N LEU A 77 -8.02 -7.30 -3.85
CA LEU A 77 -7.31 -7.26 -2.58
C LEU A 77 -6.12 -6.32 -2.75
N ASP A 78 -6.33 -5.05 -2.46
CA ASP A 78 -5.32 -3.99 -2.58
C ASP A 78 -4.98 -3.37 -1.21
N SER A 79 -4.31 -2.21 -1.17
CA SER A 79 -3.88 -1.58 0.08
C SER A 79 -5.02 -1.30 1.07
N ARG A 80 -6.29 -1.36 0.61
CA ARG A 80 -7.45 -1.30 1.49
C ARG A 80 -7.55 -2.50 2.46
N TYR A 81 -6.88 -3.61 2.16
CA TYR A 81 -6.92 -4.85 2.92
C TYR A 81 -5.60 -5.17 3.60
N TRP A 82 -4.48 -4.98 2.91
CA TRP A 82 -3.16 -5.39 3.40
C TRP A 82 -2.22 -4.22 3.75
N GLY A 83 -2.70 -2.98 3.65
CA GLY A 83 -1.96 -1.78 4.07
C GLY A 83 -1.00 -1.23 3.01
N PHE A 84 -0.01 -0.48 3.45
CA PHE A 84 0.96 0.17 2.57
C PHE A 84 2.00 -0.80 1.99
N VAL A 85 2.51 -0.50 0.80
CA VAL A 85 3.65 -1.18 0.16
C VAL A 85 4.92 -0.37 0.39
N PRO A 86 6.01 -0.96 0.90
CA PRO A 86 7.31 -0.29 0.93
C PRO A 86 7.93 -0.20 -0.47
N GLU A 87 8.76 0.82 -0.71
CA GLU A 87 9.42 1.07 -2.01
C GLU A 87 10.25 -0.12 -2.53
N ASP A 88 10.85 -0.90 -1.64
CA ASP A 88 11.69 -2.07 -1.97
C ASP A 88 10.90 -3.27 -2.53
N HIS A 89 9.57 -3.27 -2.34
CA HIS A 89 8.67 -4.28 -2.90
C HIS A 89 8.14 -3.89 -4.29
N ILE A 90 8.57 -2.74 -4.83
CA ILE A 90 8.18 -2.26 -6.16
C ILE A 90 9.30 -2.55 -7.16
N VAL A 91 9.16 -3.66 -7.89
CA VAL A 91 10.18 -4.12 -8.85
C VAL A 91 10.27 -3.23 -10.10
N GLY A 92 9.18 -2.57 -10.52
CA GLY A 92 9.23 -1.68 -11.69
C GLY A 92 7.87 -1.24 -12.24
N ARG A 93 7.92 -0.53 -13.37
CA ARG A 93 6.73 -0.04 -14.11
C ARG A 93 6.38 -0.99 -15.24
N PRO A 94 5.08 -1.21 -15.56
CA PRO A 94 4.68 -2.01 -16.70
C PRO A 94 5.22 -1.37 -17.99
N ALA A 95 6.16 -2.05 -18.64
CA ALA A 95 6.88 -1.50 -19.79
C ALA A 95 6.14 -1.70 -21.13
N MET A 96 5.14 -2.60 -21.19
CA MET A 96 4.57 -3.05 -22.45
C MET A 96 3.12 -3.51 -22.33
N VAL A 97 2.29 -3.08 -23.27
CA VAL A 97 0.93 -3.61 -23.44
C VAL A 97 0.99 -4.88 -24.29
N TRP A 98 0.86 -6.05 -23.66
CA TRP A 98 0.91 -7.34 -24.35
C TRP A 98 -0.35 -7.63 -25.17
N LEU A 99 -1.53 -7.39 -24.61
CA LEU A 99 -2.81 -7.64 -25.28
C LEU A 99 -3.78 -6.49 -25.03
N SER A 100 -4.46 -6.06 -26.08
CA SER A 100 -5.54 -5.08 -26.00
C SER A 100 -6.71 -5.53 -26.88
N THR A 101 -7.87 -5.71 -26.27
CA THR A 101 -9.09 -6.18 -26.96
C THR A 101 -10.20 -5.15 -26.91
N ASP A 102 -11.06 -5.18 -27.92
CA ASP A 102 -12.30 -4.42 -28.00
C ASP A 102 -13.49 -5.32 -27.67
N ALA A 103 -14.15 -5.06 -26.54
CA ALA A 103 -15.26 -5.89 -26.07
C ALA A 103 -16.49 -5.87 -27.00
N SER A 104 -16.58 -4.90 -27.92
CA SER A 104 -17.70 -4.78 -28.87
C SER A 104 -17.57 -5.64 -30.13
N ARG A 105 -16.41 -6.28 -30.35
CA ARG A 105 -16.11 -7.05 -31.57
C ARG A 105 -15.89 -8.52 -31.24
N LYS A 106 -16.14 -9.40 -32.22
CA LYS A 106 -15.83 -10.84 -32.10
C LYS A 106 -14.38 -11.12 -32.45
N PHE A 107 -13.80 -12.15 -31.84
CA PHE A 107 -12.49 -12.66 -32.23
C PHE A 107 -12.48 -13.09 -33.71
N PRO A 108 -11.41 -12.80 -34.48
CA PRO A 108 -10.17 -12.11 -34.09
C PRO A 108 -10.20 -10.57 -34.25
N ASN A 109 -11.30 -10.00 -34.74
CA ASN A 109 -11.43 -8.56 -35.04
C ASN A 109 -11.46 -7.66 -33.80
N ASN A 110 -11.52 -8.25 -32.61
CA ASN A 110 -11.42 -7.54 -31.34
C ASN A 110 -9.98 -7.19 -30.96
N ILE A 111 -8.96 -7.82 -31.53
CA ILE A 111 -7.57 -7.54 -31.16
C ILE A 111 -7.14 -6.19 -31.75
N ARG A 112 -6.72 -5.26 -30.89
CA ARG A 112 -6.21 -3.94 -31.27
C ARG A 112 -4.72 -4.03 -31.57
N TRP A 113 -4.37 -4.56 -32.74
CA TRP A 113 -2.98 -4.78 -33.16
C TRP A 113 -2.06 -3.56 -33.04
N ARG A 114 -2.59 -2.33 -33.23
CA ARG A 114 -1.82 -1.08 -33.05
C ARG A 114 -1.37 -0.80 -31.60
N ARG A 115 -1.93 -1.51 -30.62
CA ARG A 115 -1.57 -1.41 -29.19
C ARG A 115 -0.90 -2.69 -28.67
N PHE A 116 -0.68 -3.67 -29.54
CA PHE A 116 -0.01 -4.92 -29.24
C PHE A 116 1.50 -4.68 -29.23
N PHE A 117 2.20 -5.12 -28.17
CA PHE A 117 3.62 -4.82 -27.90
C PHE A 117 3.96 -3.33 -27.91
N LYS A 118 2.99 -2.46 -27.58
CA LYS A 118 3.27 -1.05 -27.44
C LYS A 118 4.02 -0.83 -26.12
N PHE A 119 5.24 -0.33 -26.20
CA PHE A 119 5.98 0.17 -25.03
C PHE A 119 5.29 1.43 -24.46
N VAL A 120 5.21 1.50 -23.13
CA VAL A 120 4.53 2.58 -22.39
C VAL A 120 5.53 3.66 -21.99
#